data_AF-A0A6N7MDP9-F1
#
_entry.id   AF-A0A6N7MDP9-F1
#
_cell.length_a   1.000
_cell.length_b   1.000
_cell.length_c   1.000
_cell.angle_alpha   90.00
_cell.angle_beta   90.00
_cell.angle_gamma   90.00
#
_symmetry.space_group_name_H-M   'P 1'
#
loop_
_entity.id
_entity.type
_entity.pdbx_description
1 polymer ?
#
loop_
_entity_poly.entity_id
_entity_poly.type
_entity_poly.pdbx_seq_one_letter_code
_entity_poly.pdbx_strand_id
1 'polypeptide(L)' 'MIIQSDIFAERKYRARSDGFIGEEIFVGLMNNPHIDDMLTILETPNEEIWKKKIKFLYRSVEG' A
#
# COMPACT_ATOMS: atom_id res chain seq x y z
N MET A 1 -0.51 -8.68 7.56
CA MET A 1 -1.43 -7.55 7.35
C MET A 1 -1.79 -7.49 5.88
N ILE A 2 -3.07 -7.56 5.50
CA ILE A 2 -3.45 -7.35 4.10
C ILE A 2 -3.45 -5.85 3.86
N ILE A 3 -2.55 -5.38 2.99
CA ILE A 3 -2.55 -3.98 2.56
C ILE A 3 -3.41 -3.91 1.31
N GLN A 4 -4.72 -3.86 1.53
CA GLN A 4 -5.65 -3.41 0.50
C GLN A 4 -5.44 -1.91 0.35
N SER A 5 -4.77 -1.49 -0.72
CA SER A 5 -4.82 -0.05 -1.09
C SER A 5 -6.15 0.32 -1.76
N ASP A 6 -7.20 -0.49 -1.59
CA ASP A 6 -8.50 -0.36 -2.23
C ASP A 6 -9.65 -0.17 -1.23
N ILE A 7 -9.51 0.81 -0.33
CA ILE A 7 -10.70 1.54 0.14
C ILE A 7 -11.40 2.30 -1.02
N PHE A 8 -10.90 2.18 -2.26
CA PHE A 8 -11.41 2.85 -3.46
C PHE A 8 -11.72 1.89 -4.62
N ALA A 9 -12.65 0.94 -4.47
CA ALA A 9 -13.20 0.27 -5.67
C ALA A 9 -14.59 -0.38 -5.59
N GLU A 10 -15.40 -0.30 -4.53
CA GLU A 10 -16.78 -0.86 -4.60
C GLU A 10 -17.90 0.02 -4.01
N ARG A 11 -17.71 1.34 -4.02
CA ARG A 11 -18.86 2.25 -4.20
C ARG A 11 -18.49 3.21 -5.31
N LYS A 12 -19.22 3.14 -6.44
CA LYS A 12 -19.24 4.09 -7.58
C LYS A 12 -18.35 5.31 -7.33
N TYR A 13 -17.27 5.53 -8.08
CA TYR A 13 -16.80 6.84 -8.61
C TYR A 13 -15.41 6.66 -9.24
N ARG A 14 -15.11 7.53 -10.20
CA ARG A 14 -14.08 7.42 -11.25
C ARG A 14 -12.65 7.22 -10.73
N ALA A 15 -11.89 6.41 -11.45
CA ALA A 15 -10.44 6.33 -11.36
C ALA A 15 -9.79 7.71 -11.62
N ARG A 16 -9.34 8.35 -10.54
CA ARG A 16 -8.21 9.27 -10.53
C ARG A 16 -7.14 8.69 -9.61
N SER A 17 -5.91 9.01 -9.93
CA SER A 17 -4.66 8.40 -9.49
C SER A 17 -4.26 8.70 -8.04
N ASP A 18 -5.19 8.65 -7.10
CA ASP A 18 -5.00 9.07 -5.71
C ASP A 18 -6.15 8.57 -4.83
N GLY A 19 -6.08 7.34 -4.35
CA GLY A 19 -6.92 6.89 -3.24
C GLY A 19 -6.71 7.81 -2.02
N PHE A 20 -7.71 7.98 -1.16
CA PHE A 20 -7.70 8.95 -0.05
C PHE A 20 -6.69 8.64 1.08
N ILE A 21 -5.95 7.54 0.98
CA ILE A 21 -4.91 7.14 1.94
C ILE A 21 -3.56 7.49 1.30
N GLY A 22 -2.85 8.44 1.89
CA GLY A 22 -1.55 8.88 1.40
C GLY A 22 -0.42 7.89 1.67
N GLU A 23 0.70 8.10 0.98
CA GLU A 23 1.90 7.25 1.04
C GLU A 23 2.49 7.17 2.46
N GLU A 24 2.31 8.21 3.27
CA GLU A 24 2.79 8.32 4.64
C GLU A 24 2.27 7.24 5.59
N ILE A 25 1.03 6.76 5.37
CA ILE A 25 0.46 5.68 6.17
C ILE A 25 1.23 4.38 5.91
N PHE A 26 1.60 4.13 4.66
CA PHE A 26 2.39 2.95 4.31
C PHE A 26 3.82 3.05 4.84
N VAL A 27 4.42 4.23 4.88
CA VAL A 27 5.72 4.44 5.54
C VAL A 27 5.62 4.09 7.04
N GLY A 28 4.60 4.60 7.73
CA GLY A 28 4.38 4.27 9.14
C GLY A 28 4.12 2.78 9.38
N LEU A 29 3.38 2.13 8.48
CA LEU A 29 3.14 0.69 8.54
C LEU A 29 4.41 -0.13 8.32
N MET A 30 5.23 0.21 7.32
CA MET A 30 6.48 -0.50 7.03
C MET A 30 7.53 -0.39 8.15
N ASN A 31 7.38 0.60 9.05
CA ASN A 31 8.27 0.80 10.20
C ASN A 31 7.61 0.47 11.54
N ASN A 32 6.47 -0.24 11.53
CA ASN A 32 5.76 -0.57 12.77
C ASN A 32 6.30 -1.91 13.35
N PRO A 33 6.96 -1.89 14.52
CA PRO A 33 7.61 -3.07 15.10
C PRO A 33 6.60 -4.17 15.51
N HIS A 34 5.32 -3.83 15.67
CA HIS A 34 4.30 -4.82 16.01
C HIS A 34 3.88 -5.70 14.83
N ILE A 35 4.29 -5.37 13.61
CA ILE A 35 3.90 -6.07 12.38
C ILE A 35 5.07 -6.40 11.45
N ASP A 36 6.31 -6.18 11.88
CA ASP A 36 7.54 -6.37 11.09
C ASP A 36 7.71 -7.82 10.56
N ASP A 37 7.30 -8.83 11.35
CA ASP A 37 7.34 -10.24 10.96
C ASP A 37 6.00 -10.75 10.40
N MET A 38 5.15 -9.85 9.90
CA MET A 38 3.88 -10.22 9.29
C MET A 38 3.96 -10.21 7.77
N LEU A 39 3.37 -11.23 7.14
CA LEU A 39 3.16 -11.25 5.69
C LEU A 39 2.32 -10.04 5.26
N THR A 40 2.87 -9.26 4.34
CA THR A 40 2.22 -8.09 3.73
C THR A 40 1.88 -8.41 2.27
N ILE A 41 0.58 -8.36 1.94
CA ILE A 41 0.07 -8.69 0.60
C ILE A 41 -0.51 -7.43 -0.04
N LEU A 42 -0.10 -7.15 -1.28
CA LEU A 42 -0.67 -6.11 -2.14
C LEU A 42 -1.85 -6.70 -2.92
N GLU A 43 -3.02 -6.09 -2.79
CA GLU A 43 -4.24 -6.49 -3.52
C GLU A 43 -4.72 -5.42 -4.50
N THR A 44 -3.82 -4.51 -4.92
CA THR A 44 -4.19 -3.39 -5.78
C THR A 44 -4.63 -3.81 -7.18
N PRO A 45 -5.74 -3.29 -7.74
CA PRO A 45 -6.36 -3.77 -8.96
C PRO A 45 -5.52 -3.50 -10.21
N ASN A 46 -4.59 -2.54 -10.14
CA ASN A 46 -3.63 -2.30 -11.21
C ASN A 46 -2.32 -3.04 -10.92
N GLU A 47 -2.17 -4.20 -11.54
CA GLU A 47 -0.96 -5.04 -11.41
C GLU A 47 0.27 -4.41 -12.07
N GLU A 48 0.09 -3.59 -13.11
CA GLU A 48 1.19 -2.98 -13.87
C GLU A 48 2.07 -2.08 -12.99
N ILE A 49 1.50 -1.52 -11.90
CA ILE A 49 2.21 -0.65 -10.97
C ILE A 49 2.77 -1.39 -9.74
N TRP A 50 2.53 -2.70 -9.59
CA TRP A 50 2.98 -3.44 -8.40
C TRP A 50 4.48 -3.37 -8.20
N LYS A 51 5.26 -3.54 -9.27
CA LYS A 51 6.73 -3.47 -9.20
C LYS A 51 7.21 -2.12 -8.65
N LYS A 52 6.54 -1.03 -9.02
CA LYS A 52 6.84 0.32 -8.51
C LYS A 52 6.45 0.45 -7.03
N LYS A 53 5.27 -0.02 -6.65
CA LYS A 53 4.76 0.01 -5.26
C LYS A 53 5.61 -0.81 -4.30
N ILE A 54 5.95 -2.05 -4.67
CA ILE A 54 6.82 -2.92 -3.88
C ILE A 54 8.18 -2.23 -3.64
N LYS A 55 8.76 -1.66 -4.70
CA LYS A 55 10.03 -0.92 -4.59
C LYS A 55 9.93 0.30 -3.67
N PHE A 56 8.80 1.01 -3.68
CA PHE A 56 8.53 2.10 -2.75
C PHE A 56 8.49 1.60 -1.30
N LEU A 57 7.68 0.57 -1.01
CA LEU A 57 7.52 0.01 0.34
C LEU A 57 8.86 -0.43 0.95
N TYR A 58 9.68 -1.16 0.20
CA TYR A 58 11.00 -1.58 0.68
C TYR A 58 11.99 -0.43 0.88
N ARG A 59 11.85 0.68 0.14
CA ARG A 59 12.68 1.87 0.34
C ARG A 59 12.25 2.70 1.55
N SER A 60 11.02 2.51 2.01
CA SER A 60 10.45 3.24 3.13
C SER A 60 10.82 2.64 4.49
N VAL A 61 11.44 1.45 4.52
CA VAL A 61 11.97 0.85 5.75
C VAL A 61 13.25 1.61 6.15
N GLU A 62 13.25 2.19 7.34
CA GLU A 62 14.43 2.80 7.96
C GLU A 62 15.22 1.70 8.68
N GLY A 63 16.55 1.71 8.52
CA GLY A 63 17.47 0.71 9.09
C GLY A 63 18.04 1.09 10.44
#